data_AF-A0A6G3ZDQ4-F1
#
_entry.id   AF-A0A6G3ZDQ4-F1
#
_cell.length_a   1.000
_cell.length_b   1.000
_cell.length_c   1.000
_cell.angle_alpha   90.00
_cell.angle_beta   90.00
_cell.angle_gamma   90.00
#
_symmetry.space_group_name_H-M   'P 1'
#
loop_
_entity.id
_entity.type
_entity.pdbx_description
1 polymer ?
#
loop_
_entity_poly.entity_id
_entity_poly.type
_entity_poly.pdbx_seq_one_letter_code
_entity_poly.pdbx_strand_id
1 'polypeptide(L)'
;PSGTTKWEKRDIAMEIPVWDPDICIQCGKCVMACPHSVIRAKVAEPELFDNAPEGFQHTKAKFKELKGYEYTLQVSADDCTGCTLCVEVCPVKNKSNVSLKAINMRPKAEVKEKANRDWNYFIDLPSMNITDQPEIAFNKTKETQLLDPYFEFSGACAGCGETPYLSLLTRLFGDRMVVANATGCSSIYGGITA
;
A
#
# COMPACT_ATOMS: atom_id res chain seq x y z
N PRO A 1 -11.39 20.74 3.94
CA PRO A 1 -11.66 19.42 4.54
C PRO A 1 -10.44 18.52 4.30
N SER A 2 -10.14 17.56 5.20
CA SER A 2 -9.06 16.58 4.99
C SER A 2 -9.51 15.43 4.07
N GLY A 3 -8.56 14.65 3.55
CA GLY A 3 -8.83 13.42 2.80
C GLY A 3 -9.48 13.62 1.43
N THR A 4 -9.24 14.76 0.77
CA THR A 4 -9.81 15.07 -0.56
C THR A 4 -8.98 14.50 -1.72
N THR A 5 -7.69 14.21 -1.51
CA THR A 5 -6.79 13.67 -2.54
C THR A 5 -7.23 12.33 -3.11
N LYS A 6 -7.98 11.53 -2.34
CA LYS A 6 -8.54 10.23 -2.77
C LYS A 6 -9.48 10.32 -3.99
N TRP A 7 -9.97 11.52 -4.31
CA TRP A 7 -10.86 11.75 -5.44
C TRP A 7 -10.14 12.23 -6.71
N GLU A 8 -8.85 12.59 -6.61
CA GLU A 8 -8.11 13.19 -7.74
C GLU A 8 -7.83 12.17 -8.85
N LYS A 9 -7.40 10.94 -8.50
CA LYS A 9 -7.17 9.83 -9.46
C LYS A 9 -6.41 10.26 -10.71
N ARG A 10 -5.26 10.91 -10.50
CA ARG A 10 -4.51 11.71 -11.50
C ARG A 10 -4.00 10.92 -12.71
N ASP A 11 -3.87 9.60 -12.57
CA ASP A 11 -3.57 8.64 -13.64
C ASP A 11 -2.26 8.92 -14.44
N ILE A 12 -1.20 9.36 -13.76
CA ILE A 12 0.02 9.86 -14.42
C ILE A 12 1.10 8.82 -14.71
N ALA A 13 1.09 7.65 -14.06
CA ALA A 13 2.15 6.65 -14.26
C ALA A 13 2.01 5.90 -15.59
N MET A 14 3.13 5.61 -16.26
CA MET A 14 3.15 4.74 -17.46
C MET A 14 3.21 3.25 -17.10
N GLU A 15 3.86 2.93 -15.97
CA GLU A 15 3.97 1.59 -15.43
C GLU A 15 3.55 1.58 -13.96
N ILE A 16 2.96 0.47 -13.51
CA ILE A 16 2.58 0.27 -12.11
C ILE A 16 3.13 -1.06 -11.58
N PRO A 17 3.36 -1.18 -10.28
CA PRO A 17 3.80 -2.44 -9.69
C PRO A 17 2.68 -3.48 -9.69
N VAL A 18 3.01 -4.71 -10.07
CA VAL A 18 2.15 -5.90 -10.03
C VAL A 18 2.75 -6.90 -9.05
N TRP A 19 1.90 -7.41 -8.16
CA TRP A 19 2.28 -8.31 -7.08
C TRP A 19 2.34 -9.78 -7.55
N ASP A 20 3.36 -10.50 -7.09
CA ASP A 20 3.50 -11.95 -7.21
C ASP A 20 3.29 -12.58 -5.81
N PRO A 21 2.11 -13.16 -5.54
CA PRO A 21 1.79 -13.74 -4.24
C PRO A 21 2.62 -14.99 -3.91
N ASP A 22 3.07 -15.75 -4.91
CA ASP A 22 3.69 -17.06 -4.72
C ASP A 22 5.05 -16.95 -4.01
N ILE A 23 5.82 -15.92 -4.39
CA ILE A 23 7.16 -15.70 -3.83
C ILE A 23 7.18 -14.62 -2.73
N CYS A 24 6.10 -13.86 -2.55
CA CYS A 24 6.04 -12.80 -1.56
C CYS A 24 6.18 -13.32 -0.12
N ILE A 25 7.07 -12.70 0.65
CA ILE A 25 7.30 -13.01 2.07
C ILE A 25 6.50 -12.12 3.03
N GLN A 26 5.64 -11.24 2.51
CA GLN A 26 4.75 -10.37 3.30
C GLN A 26 5.49 -9.48 4.32
N CYS A 27 6.63 -8.92 3.91
CA CYS A 27 7.47 -8.09 4.79
C CYS A 27 7.01 -6.63 4.94
N GLY A 28 6.06 -6.16 4.12
CA GLY A 28 5.55 -4.79 4.15
C GLY A 28 6.50 -3.71 3.61
N LYS A 29 7.75 -4.02 3.23
CA LYS A 29 8.72 -3.00 2.78
C LYS A 29 8.23 -2.16 1.58
N CYS A 30 7.52 -2.77 0.64
CA CYS A 30 6.94 -2.07 -0.52
C CYS A 30 5.87 -1.05 -0.11
N VAL A 31 5.06 -1.35 0.91
CA VAL A 31 4.05 -0.45 1.48
C VAL A 31 4.74 0.68 2.22
N MET A 32 5.73 0.36 3.06
CA MET A 32 6.50 1.34 3.86
C MET A 32 7.26 2.34 2.99
N ALA A 33 7.87 1.88 1.89
CA ALA A 33 8.66 2.72 1.02
C ALA A 33 7.82 3.56 0.04
N CYS A 34 6.51 3.32 -0.04
CA CYS A 34 5.66 4.01 -0.99
C CYS A 34 5.45 5.47 -0.56
N PRO A 35 5.91 6.47 -1.34
CA PRO A 35 5.79 7.88 -0.96
C PRO A 35 4.37 8.44 -1.13
N HIS A 36 3.45 7.68 -1.73
CA HIS A 36 2.09 8.15 -2.02
C HIS A 36 1.02 7.28 -1.37
N SER A 37 1.40 6.29 -0.55
CA SER A 37 0.46 5.33 0.08
C SER A 37 -0.44 4.59 -0.94
N VAL A 38 0.06 4.35 -2.16
CA VAL A 38 -0.70 3.72 -3.25
C VAL A 38 -0.64 2.20 -3.22
N ILE A 39 0.32 1.62 -2.48
CA ILE A 39 0.42 0.19 -2.25
C ILE A 39 -0.01 -0.08 -0.82
N ARG A 40 -0.98 -0.96 -0.63
CA ARG A 40 -1.52 -1.29 0.70
C ARG A 40 -1.73 -2.78 0.84
N ALA A 41 -1.69 -3.23 2.09
CA ALA A 41 -1.93 -4.62 2.43
C ALA A 41 -3.05 -4.71 3.46
N LYS A 42 -3.87 -5.77 3.35
CA LYS A 42 -4.88 -6.14 4.34
C LYS A 42 -4.73 -7.62 4.67
N VAL A 43 -5.11 -7.96 5.90
CA VAL A 43 -5.35 -9.33 6.33
C VAL A 43 -6.82 -9.44 6.70
N ALA A 44 -7.51 -10.46 6.19
CA ALA A 44 -8.95 -10.62 6.33
C ALA A 44 -9.33 -12.10 6.37
N GLU A 45 -10.54 -12.39 6.83
CA GLU A 45 -11.09 -13.75 6.91
C GLU A 45 -11.20 -14.37 5.51
N PRO A 46 -10.90 -15.68 5.33
CA PRO A 46 -10.92 -16.34 4.02
C PRO A 46 -12.24 -16.18 3.26
N GLU A 47 -13.36 -16.20 3.97
CA GLU A 47 -14.72 -16.09 3.42
C GLU A 47 -14.95 -14.75 2.70
N LEU A 48 -14.22 -13.71 3.09
CA LEU A 48 -14.26 -12.40 2.44
C LEU A 48 -13.56 -12.41 1.07
N PHE A 49 -12.86 -13.48 0.68
CA PHE A 49 -12.25 -13.59 -0.64
C PHE A 49 -13.10 -14.41 -1.62
N ASP A 50 -14.11 -15.12 -1.14
CA ASP A 50 -15.05 -15.89 -1.99
C ASP A 50 -15.90 -14.98 -2.89
N ASN A 51 -16.16 -13.74 -2.45
CA ASN A 51 -16.88 -12.72 -3.21
C ASN A 51 -15.94 -11.77 -3.98
N ALA A 52 -14.63 -12.04 -3.99
CA ALA A 52 -13.68 -11.17 -4.66
C ALA A 52 -13.83 -11.23 -6.19
N PRO A 53 -13.51 -10.14 -6.91
CA PRO A 53 -13.52 -10.15 -8.37
C PRO A 53 -12.62 -11.25 -8.96
N GLU A 54 -12.95 -11.70 -10.16
CA GLU A 54 -12.16 -12.75 -10.84
C GLU A 54 -10.68 -12.35 -10.96
N GLY A 55 -9.79 -13.22 -10.48
CA GLY A 55 -8.35 -12.99 -10.49
C GLY A 55 -7.86 -11.99 -9.44
N PHE A 56 -8.69 -11.58 -8.48
CA PHE A 56 -8.26 -10.82 -7.30
C PHE A 56 -7.21 -11.64 -6.54
N GLN A 57 -6.02 -11.06 -6.37
CA GLN A 57 -4.89 -11.78 -5.79
C GLN A 57 -4.96 -11.77 -4.26
N HIS A 58 -4.84 -12.94 -3.65
CA HIS A 58 -4.62 -13.13 -2.22
C HIS A 58 -3.81 -14.40 -1.97
N THR A 59 -3.29 -14.56 -0.76
CA THR A 59 -2.57 -15.76 -0.32
C THR A 59 -2.56 -15.85 1.21
N LYS A 60 -2.34 -17.04 1.76
CA LYS A 60 -2.33 -17.27 3.21
C LYS A 60 -1.43 -16.28 3.95
N ALA A 61 -1.94 -15.72 5.04
CA ALA A 61 -1.18 -14.82 5.90
C ALA A 61 0.02 -15.53 6.55
N LYS A 62 1.20 -14.90 6.45
CA LYS A 62 2.49 -15.35 7.01
C LYS A 62 2.82 -14.60 8.30
N PHE A 63 1.82 -14.50 9.18
CA PHE A 63 1.91 -13.91 10.51
C PHE A 63 1.66 -15.00 11.54
N LYS A 64 2.41 -15.00 12.65
CA LYS A 64 2.28 -16.07 13.65
C LYS A 64 0.94 -15.94 14.38
N GLU A 65 0.51 -14.71 14.56
CA GLU A 65 -0.67 -14.24 15.27
C GLU A 65 -1.94 -14.38 14.41
N LEU A 66 -1.81 -14.29 13.08
CA LEU A 66 -2.95 -14.30 12.14
C LEU A 66 -3.00 -15.59 11.30
N LYS A 67 -2.76 -16.75 11.94
CA LYS A 67 -2.90 -18.04 11.26
C LYS A 67 -4.35 -18.28 10.86
N GLY A 68 -4.57 -18.77 9.65
CA GLY A 68 -5.92 -19.04 9.11
C GLY A 68 -6.53 -17.87 8.33
N TYR A 69 -5.92 -16.68 8.38
CA TYR A 69 -6.34 -15.53 7.59
C TYR A 69 -5.67 -15.49 6.22
N GLU A 70 -6.26 -14.71 5.33
CA GLU A 70 -5.75 -14.44 3.98
C GLU A 70 -5.15 -13.03 3.93
N TYR A 71 -4.09 -12.88 3.14
CA TYR A 71 -3.34 -11.64 2.93
C TYR A 71 -3.49 -11.20 1.48
N THR A 72 -3.72 -9.91 1.28
CA THR A 72 -3.73 -9.29 -0.05
C THR A 72 -2.89 -8.03 -0.06
N LEU A 73 -2.22 -7.77 -1.17
CA LEU A 73 -1.44 -6.56 -1.44
C LEU A 73 -1.98 -5.94 -2.74
N GLN A 74 -2.48 -4.72 -2.66
CA GLN A 74 -3.13 -4.04 -3.78
C GLN A 74 -2.49 -2.69 -4.06
N VAL A 75 -2.65 -2.24 -5.31
CA VAL A 75 -2.05 -1.01 -5.83
C VAL A 75 -3.15 -0.15 -6.45
N SER A 76 -3.26 1.11 -6.02
CA SER A 76 -4.10 2.10 -6.70
C SER A 76 -3.40 2.51 -7.99
N ALA A 77 -3.91 2.07 -9.14
CA ALA A 77 -3.28 2.36 -10.43
C ALA A 77 -3.34 3.85 -10.76
N ASP A 78 -4.49 4.48 -10.50
CA ASP A 78 -4.72 5.89 -10.83
C ASP A 78 -3.97 6.87 -9.91
N ASP A 79 -3.54 6.44 -8.73
CA ASP A 79 -2.77 7.29 -7.82
C ASP A 79 -1.25 7.02 -7.90
N CYS A 80 -0.84 5.93 -8.54
CA CYS A 80 0.56 5.56 -8.66
C CYS A 80 1.34 6.59 -9.48
N THR A 81 2.57 6.87 -9.04
CA THR A 81 3.49 7.79 -9.71
C THR A 81 4.60 7.08 -10.48
N GLY A 82 4.63 5.74 -10.48
CA GLY A 82 5.61 4.96 -11.24
C GLY A 82 7.05 5.02 -10.73
N CYS A 83 7.30 5.48 -9.50
CA CYS A 83 8.63 5.76 -8.97
C CYS A 83 9.53 4.55 -8.66
N THR A 84 9.06 3.32 -8.89
CA THR A 84 9.77 2.03 -8.73
C THR A 84 10.34 1.67 -7.33
N LEU A 85 10.30 2.57 -6.34
CA LEU A 85 10.88 2.33 -5.00
C LEU A 85 10.39 1.05 -4.34
N CYS A 86 9.11 0.71 -4.48
CA CYS A 86 8.52 -0.51 -3.94
C CYS A 86 9.15 -1.80 -4.50
N VAL A 87 9.54 -1.78 -5.77
CA VAL A 87 10.26 -2.87 -6.45
C VAL A 87 11.70 -2.88 -5.97
N GLU A 88 12.36 -1.72 -5.88
CA GLU A 88 13.74 -1.63 -5.42
C GLU A 88 13.95 -2.19 -4.02
N VAL A 89 13.10 -1.81 -3.07
CA VAL A 89 13.20 -2.27 -1.67
C VAL A 89 12.74 -3.71 -1.45
N CYS A 90 12.13 -4.35 -2.46
CA CYS A 90 11.67 -5.72 -2.33
C CYS A 90 12.87 -6.67 -2.19
N PRO A 91 13.01 -7.40 -1.06
CA PRO A 91 14.18 -8.23 -0.79
C PRO A 91 14.11 -9.59 -1.48
N VAL A 92 12.94 -9.95 -2.03
CA VAL A 92 12.70 -11.26 -2.65
C VAL A 92 13.22 -11.24 -4.08
N LYS A 93 13.96 -12.28 -4.46
CA LYS A 93 14.30 -12.58 -5.85
C LYS A 93 13.67 -13.90 -6.25
N ASN A 94 13.10 -13.96 -7.44
CA ASN A 94 12.58 -15.20 -8.00
C ASN A 94 13.75 -16.16 -8.27
N LYS A 95 13.59 -17.44 -7.93
CA LYS A 95 14.64 -18.46 -8.06
C LYS A 95 14.94 -18.83 -9.51
N SER A 96 13.93 -18.78 -10.37
CA SER A 96 14.04 -19.12 -11.79
C SER A 96 14.53 -17.95 -12.63
N ASN A 97 14.20 -16.72 -12.23
CA ASN A 97 14.70 -15.50 -12.87
C ASN A 97 15.00 -14.41 -11.83
N VAL A 98 16.28 -14.17 -11.56
CA VAL A 98 16.74 -13.20 -10.54
C VAL A 98 16.41 -11.74 -10.86
N SER A 99 16.01 -11.42 -12.10
CA SER A 99 15.53 -10.08 -12.45
C SER A 99 14.11 -9.81 -11.95
N LEU A 100 13.35 -10.86 -11.61
CA LEU A 100 12.00 -10.74 -11.07
C LEU A 100 12.03 -10.78 -9.54
N LYS A 101 11.24 -9.90 -8.92
CA LYS A 101 11.02 -9.83 -7.48
C LYS A 101 9.57 -10.19 -7.15
N ALA A 102 9.17 -10.14 -5.87
CA ALA A 102 7.78 -10.37 -5.48
C ALA A 102 6.80 -9.26 -5.90
N ILE A 103 7.31 -8.15 -6.42
CA ILE A 103 6.53 -7.05 -6.97
C ILE A 103 7.36 -6.44 -8.10
N ASN A 104 6.76 -6.22 -9.27
CA ASN A 104 7.49 -5.82 -10.48
C ASN A 104 6.71 -4.78 -11.27
N MET A 105 7.41 -3.84 -11.91
CA MET A 105 6.75 -2.87 -12.80
C MET A 105 6.19 -3.58 -14.04
N ARG A 106 4.99 -3.17 -14.45
CA ARG A 106 4.32 -3.58 -15.69
C ARG A 106 3.71 -2.37 -16.39
N PRO A 107 3.60 -2.40 -17.74
CA PRO A 107 2.85 -1.39 -18.48
C PRO A 107 1.44 -1.22 -17.92
N LYS A 108 1.10 0.01 -17.48
CA LYS A 108 -0.19 0.29 -16.83
C LYS A 108 -1.35 -0.05 -17.76
N ALA A 109 -1.19 0.21 -19.06
CA ALA A 109 -2.21 -0.06 -20.08
C ALA A 109 -2.72 -1.51 -20.09
N GLU A 110 -1.88 -2.48 -19.70
CA GLU A 110 -2.24 -3.91 -19.70
C GLU A 110 -3.01 -4.33 -18.45
N VAL A 111 -2.85 -3.59 -17.34
CA VAL A 111 -3.31 -4.02 -16.01
C VAL A 111 -4.24 -3.03 -15.31
N LYS A 112 -4.43 -1.83 -15.86
CA LYS A 112 -5.16 -0.72 -15.21
C LYS A 112 -6.58 -1.11 -14.78
N GLU A 113 -7.37 -1.67 -15.70
CA GLU A 113 -8.77 -1.97 -15.41
C GLU A 113 -8.91 -3.00 -14.28
N LYS A 114 -8.10 -4.06 -14.35
CA LYS A 114 -8.02 -5.07 -13.29
C LYS A 114 -7.59 -4.43 -11.97
N ALA A 115 -6.52 -3.64 -11.97
CA ALA A 115 -5.99 -3.01 -10.76
C ALA A 115 -7.00 -2.05 -10.12
N ASN A 116 -7.73 -1.25 -10.91
CA ASN A 116 -8.75 -0.33 -10.38
C ASN A 116 -9.94 -1.08 -9.79
N ARG A 117 -10.42 -2.13 -10.47
CA ARG A 117 -11.50 -2.99 -9.95
C ARG A 117 -11.09 -3.67 -8.65
N ASP A 118 -9.89 -4.25 -8.62
CA ASP A 118 -9.37 -4.94 -7.44
C ASP A 118 -9.10 -3.94 -6.29
N TRP A 119 -8.61 -2.73 -6.60
CA TRP A 119 -8.43 -1.65 -5.62
C TRP A 119 -9.75 -1.23 -4.97
N ASN A 120 -10.82 -1.09 -5.75
CA ASN A 120 -12.14 -0.74 -5.21
C ASN A 120 -12.64 -1.82 -4.24
N TYR A 121 -12.54 -3.09 -4.63
CA TYR A 121 -12.85 -4.21 -3.73
C TYR A 121 -11.99 -4.17 -2.46
N PHE A 122 -10.71 -3.89 -2.59
CA PHE A 122 -9.78 -3.80 -1.47
C PHE A 122 -10.12 -2.69 -0.48
N ILE A 123 -10.54 -1.52 -0.96
CA ILE A 123 -10.97 -0.42 -0.09
C ILE A 123 -12.18 -0.84 0.74
N ASP A 124 -13.17 -1.46 0.08
CA ASP A 124 -14.42 -1.90 0.71
C ASP A 124 -14.25 -3.17 1.56
N LEU A 125 -13.18 -3.94 1.35
CA LEU A 125 -12.89 -5.15 2.10
C LEU A 125 -12.82 -4.82 3.60
N PRO A 126 -13.69 -5.41 4.43
CA PRO A 126 -13.59 -5.27 5.87
C PRO A 126 -12.26 -5.89 6.31
N SER A 127 -11.28 -5.06 6.63
CA SER A 127 -10.09 -5.57 7.31
C SER A 127 -10.50 -5.93 8.73
N MET A 128 -9.92 -7.01 9.25
CA MET A 128 -9.84 -7.19 10.70
C MET A 128 -9.38 -5.86 11.31
N ASN A 129 -10.04 -5.41 12.38
CA ASN A 129 -9.56 -4.26 13.11
C ASN A 129 -8.24 -4.65 13.78
N ILE A 130 -7.14 -4.44 13.06
CA ILE A 130 -5.83 -4.96 13.45
C ILE A 130 -5.37 -4.34 14.76
N THR A 131 -5.88 -3.15 15.11
CA THR A 131 -5.62 -2.47 16.38
C THR A 131 -6.29 -3.15 17.57
N ASP A 132 -7.31 -3.97 17.35
CA ASP A 132 -8.01 -4.71 18.41
C ASP A 132 -7.33 -6.07 18.71
N GLN A 133 -6.29 -6.43 17.97
CA GLN A 133 -5.52 -7.66 18.17
C GLN A 133 -4.38 -7.42 19.18
N PRO A 134 -4.51 -7.86 20.44
CA PRO A 134 -3.53 -7.56 21.49
C PRO A 134 -2.15 -8.20 21.22
N GLU A 135 -2.09 -9.23 20.37
CA GLU A 135 -0.84 -9.90 20.00
C GLU A 135 0.03 -9.09 19.02
N ILE A 136 -0.53 -8.05 18.40
CA ILE A 136 0.17 -7.21 17.42
C ILE A 136 0.60 -5.90 18.06
N ALA A 137 1.89 -5.81 18.38
CA ALA A 137 2.47 -4.66 19.09
C ALA A 137 2.86 -3.48 18.18
N PHE A 138 2.70 -3.60 16.86
CA PHE A 138 3.09 -2.59 15.86
C PHE A 138 4.54 -2.09 15.99
N ASN A 139 5.45 -2.95 16.46
CA ASN A 139 6.86 -2.62 16.61
C ASN A 139 7.74 -3.17 15.47
N LYS A 140 7.15 -3.99 14.58
CA LYS A 140 7.81 -4.49 13.37
C LYS A 140 7.26 -3.80 12.13
N THR A 141 8.13 -3.58 11.13
CA THR A 141 7.74 -3.06 9.80
C THR A 141 6.52 -3.77 9.23
N LYS A 142 6.49 -5.11 9.22
CA LYS A 142 5.39 -5.85 8.61
C LYS A 142 4.04 -5.64 9.30
N GLU A 143 4.05 -5.33 10.61
CA GLU A 143 2.84 -5.12 11.42
C GLU A 143 2.29 -3.71 11.19
N THR A 144 3.17 -2.70 11.23
CA THR A 144 2.77 -1.30 11.00
C THR A 144 2.20 -1.05 9.62
N GLN A 145 2.58 -1.87 8.63
CA GLN A 145 2.09 -1.73 7.26
C GLN A 145 0.66 -2.29 7.04
N LEU A 146 0.08 -2.95 8.05
CA LEU A 146 -1.33 -3.36 8.05
C LEU A 146 -2.27 -2.23 8.51
N LEU A 147 -1.73 -1.17 9.13
CA LEU A 147 -2.50 0.00 9.54
C LEU A 147 -2.83 0.88 8.34
N ASP A 148 -4.03 1.45 8.30
CA ASP A 148 -4.42 2.36 7.24
C ASP A 148 -3.63 3.69 7.30
N PRO A 149 -3.19 4.22 6.15
CA PRO A 149 -2.53 5.51 6.10
C PRO A 149 -3.53 6.66 6.22
N TYR A 150 -3.23 7.63 7.08
CA TYR A 150 -3.97 8.90 7.16
C TYR A 150 -3.37 9.98 6.24
N PHE A 151 -2.19 9.71 5.66
CA PHE A 151 -1.53 10.56 4.67
C PHE A 151 -1.35 9.78 3.36
N GLU A 152 -2.10 10.18 2.33
CA GLU A 152 -2.21 9.46 1.07
C GLU A 152 -2.30 10.41 -0.15
N PHE A 153 -1.77 9.94 -1.28
CA PHE A 153 -1.94 10.55 -2.60
C PHE A 153 -1.49 12.02 -2.71
N SER A 154 -0.50 12.42 -1.92
CA SER A 154 0.01 13.81 -1.91
C SER A 154 0.56 14.26 -3.27
N GLY A 155 0.60 15.57 -3.50
CA GLY A 155 1.22 16.18 -4.69
C GLY A 155 2.76 16.10 -4.75
N ALA A 156 3.41 15.35 -3.86
CA ALA A 156 4.86 15.23 -3.82
C ALA A 156 5.43 14.55 -5.08
N CYS A 157 6.71 14.80 -5.38
CA CYS A 157 7.42 14.21 -6.51
C CYS A 157 7.38 12.67 -6.48
N ALA A 158 7.46 12.04 -7.66
CA ALA A 158 7.70 10.61 -7.78
C ALA A 158 9.00 10.23 -7.05
N GLY A 159 8.90 9.36 -6.05
CA GLY A 159 10.06 8.95 -5.25
C GLY A 159 10.47 9.93 -4.15
N CYS A 160 9.57 10.80 -3.68
CA CYS A 160 9.84 11.73 -2.59
C CYS A 160 10.40 11.02 -1.34
N GLY A 161 11.50 11.53 -0.79
CA GLY A 161 12.13 10.97 0.42
C GLY A 161 11.45 11.37 1.73
N GLU A 162 10.51 12.32 1.73
CA GLU A 162 9.89 12.83 2.97
C GLU A 162 8.62 12.07 3.34
N THR A 163 7.73 11.84 2.37
CA THR A 163 6.37 11.35 2.61
C THR A 163 6.26 9.92 3.16
N PRO A 164 7.19 8.96 2.92
CA PRO A 164 7.16 7.67 3.60
C PRO A 164 7.22 7.80 5.14
N TYR A 165 7.97 8.79 5.64
CA TYR A 165 8.04 9.06 7.09
C TYR A 165 6.72 9.59 7.62
N LEU A 166 6.07 10.51 6.90
CA LEU A 166 4.75 11.03 7.28
C LEU A 166 3.67 9.96 7.21
N SER A 167 3.69 9.10 6.18
CA SER A 167 2.77 7.96 6.07
C SER A 167 2.93 7.01 7.26
N LEU A 168 4.17 6.66 7.65
CA LEU A 168 4.41 5.83 8.83
C LEU A 168 3.96 6.48 10.14
N LEU A 169 4.30 7.77 10.35
CA LEU A 169 3.93 8.51 11.55
C LEU A 169 2.41 8.56 11.71
N THR A 170 1.71 8.84 10.61
CA THR A 170 0.25 8.99 10.60
C THR A 170 -0.48 7.66 10.69
N ARG A 171 0.10 6.54 10.23
CA ARG A 171 -0.43 5.19 10.51
C ARG A 171 -0.43 4.87 12.00
N LEU A 172 0.63 5.25 12.72
CA LEU A 172 0.79 4.93 14.14
C LEU A 172 0.02 5.85 15.08
N PHE A 173 -0.12 7.12 14.72
CA PHE A 173 -0.63 8.16 15.63
C PHE A 173 -1.65 9.13 14.99
N GLY A 174 -2.06 8.90 13.74
CA GLY A 174 -2.88 9.84 12.97
C GLY A 174 -4.27 10.09 13.54
N ASP A 175 -4.80 9.16 14.34
CA ASP A 175 -6.07 9.27 15.06
C ASP A 175 -6.06 10.32 16.18
N ARG A 176 -4.87 10.65 16.70
CA ARG A 176 -4.70 11.52 17.88
C ARG A 176 -3.55 12.53 17.76
N MET A 177 -3.02 12.73 16.55
CA MET A 177 -1.93 13.65 16.28
C MET A 177 -2.46 15.01 15.80
N VAL A 178 -1.83 16.09 16.28
CA VAL A 178 -1.97 17.45 15.73
C VAL A 178 -0.66 17.83 15.05
N VAL A 179 -0.73 18.38 13.83
CA VAL A 179 0.45 18.72 13.03
C VAL A 179 0.60 20.23 12.92
N ALA A 180 1.72 20.77 13.39
CA ALA A 180 2.19 22.12 13.08
C ALA A 180 3.29 22.03 12.02
N ASN A 181 2.98 22.40 10.78
CA ASN A 181 3.88 22.20 9.64
C ASN A 181 4.50 23.53 9.19
N ALA A 182 5.83 23.60 9.21
CA ALA A 182 6.55 24.78 8.74
C ALA A 182 6.45 24.93 7.21
N THR A 183 6.65 26.16 6.72
CA THR A 183 6.69 26.41 5.28
C THR A 183 7.86 25.68 4.63
N GLY A 184 7.58 24.97 3.54
CA GLY A 184 8.53 24.13 2.80
C GLY A 184 7.81 23.11 1.93
N CYS A 185 8.54 22.15 1.37
CA CYS A 185 7.96 21.08 0.55
C CYS A 185 6.78 20.40 1.26
N SER A 186 6.92 20.11 2.55
CA SER A 186 5.87 19.51 3.38
C SER A 186 4.58 20.32 3.47
N SER A 187 4.66 21.65 3.49
CA SER A 187 3.47 22.50 3.46
C SER A 187 2.80 22.52 2.09
N ILE A 188 3.55 22.34 1.01
CA ILE A 188 3.04 22.33 -0.36
C ILE A 188 2.32 21.01 -0.64
N TYR A 189 3.01 19.87 -0.57
CA TYR A 189 2.36 18.59 -0.87
C TYR A 189 1.35 18.16 0.19
N GLY A 190 1.44 18.70 1.42
CA GLY A 190 0.55 18.35 2.54
C GLY A 190 -0.64 19.30 2.71
N GLY A 191 -0.57 20.51 2.16
CA GLY A 191 -1.60 21.55 2.31
C GLY A 191 -2.29 21.97 1.01
N ILE A 192 -1.74 21.62 -0.15
CA ILE A 192 -2.28 21.94 -1.47
C ILE A 192 -2.64 20.64 -2.17
N THR A 193 -3.93 20.45 -2.44
CA THR A 193 -4.46 19.40 -3.31
C THR A 193 -4.21 19.80 -4.77
N ALA A 194 -3.81 18.84 -5.61
CA ALA A 194 -3.40 19.09 -6.99
C ALA A 194 -4.58 19.08 -7.96
#